data_AF-A0A1R3J3J1-F1
#
_entry.id   AF-A0A1R3J3J1-F1
#
_cell.length_a   1.000
_cell.length_b   1.000
_cell.length_c   1.000
_cell.angle_alpha   90.00
_cell.angle_beta   90.00
_cell.angle_gamma   90.00
#
_symmetry.space_group_name_H-M   'P 1'
#
loop_
_entity.id
_entity.type
_entity.pdbx_description
1 polymer ?
#
loop_
_entity_poly.entity_id
_entity_poly.type
_entity_poly.pdbx_seq_one_letter_code
_entity_poly.pdbx_strand_id
1 'polypeptide(L)'
;MGQCYESEQLHKLEEAIKCYKRAANSNDAEAIAMHRLAKLHIELGQPEEAALYYRKDLKRMEAEKREGPNYRVEALMFLAQHYKAQKRFEEAEERETGKSLLREMRIAQSGFPSMDVEHFHP
;
A
#
# COMPACT_ATOMS: atom_id res chain seq x y z
N MET A 1 -10.33 26.98 -11.42
CA MET A 1 -10.83 26.07 -12.49
C MET A 1 -10.33 24.63 -12.35
N GLY A 2 -9.20 24.32 -11.69
CA GLY A 2 -8.69 22.93 -11.57
C GLY A 2 -9.54 21.97 -10.71
N GLN A 3 -10.14 22.44 -9.62
CA GLN A 3 -10.87 21.58 -8.66
C GLN A 3 -12.14 20.93 -9.25
N CYS A 4 -12.78 21.56 -10.25
CA CYS A 4 -13.96 20.98 -10.91
C CYS A 4 -13.58 19.76 -11.76
N TYR A 5 -12.45 19.83 -12.48
CA TYR A 5 -11.98 18.73 -13.34
C TYR A 5 -11.52 17.51 -12.56
N GLU A 6 -10.98 17.72 -11.36
CA GLU A 6 -10.55 16.63 -10.46
C GLU A 6 -11.78 15.91 -9.89
N SER A 7 -12.81 16.67 -9.50
CA SER A 7 -14.08 16.13 -8.99
C SER A 7 -14.86 15.35 -10.06
N GLU A 8 -14.91 15.85 -11.30
CA GLU A 8 -15.55 15.14 -12.42
C GLU A 8 -14.79 13.87 -12.84
N GLN A 9 -13.46 13.87 -12.76
CA GLN A 9 -12.67 12.68 -13.01
C GLN A 9 -12.89 11.61 -11.95
N LEU A 10 -12.88 11.99 -10.67
CA LEU A 10 -13.18 11.06 -9.57
C LEU A 10 -14.56 10.41 -9.76
N HIS A 11 -15.57 11.23 -10.06
CA HIS A 11 -16.93 10.74 -10.32
C HIS A 11 -16.98 9.73 -11.49
N LYS A 12 -16.25 10.01 -12.57
CA LYS A 12 -16.15 9.09 -13.73
C LYS A 12 -15.44 7.78 -13.38
N LEU A 13 -14.39 7.83 -12.56
CA LEU A 13 -13.67 6.64 -12.10
C LEU A 13 -14.57 5.77 -11.21
N GLU A 14 -15.34 6.37 -10.30
CA GLU A 14 -16.28 5.64 -9.44
C GLU A 14 -17.41 4.97 -10.23
N GLU A 15 -17.99 5.66 -11.21
CA GLU A 15 -18.99 5.08 -12.10
C GLU A 15 -18.41 3.93 -12.96
N ALA A 16 -17.17 4.09 -13.45
CA ALA A 16 -16.47 3.03 -14.16
C ALA A 16 -16.27 1.79 -13.27
N ILE A 17 -15.91 1.96 -12.00
CA ILE A 17 -15.80 0.85 -11.04
C ILE A 17 -17.13 0.12 -10.89
N LYS A 18 -18.25 0.83 -10.77
CA LYS A 18 -19.58 0.18 -10.68
C LYS A 18 -19.89 -0.63 -11.94
N CYS A 19 -19.60 -0.08 -13.12
CA CYS A 19 -19.80 -0.77 -14.41
C CYS A 19 -18.94 -2.03 -14.50
N TYR A 20 -17.65 -1.94 -14.18
CA TYR A 20 -16.76 -3.10 -14.23
C TYR A 20 -17.06 -4.13 -13.14
N LYS A 21 -17.54 -3.73 -11.95
CA LYS A 21 -18.02 -4.68 -10.92
C LYS A 21 -19.19 -5.52 -11.43
N ARG A 22 -20.12 -4.91 -12.16
CA ARG A 22 -21.22 -5.64 -12.81
C ARG A 22 -20.69 -6.57 -13.91
N ALA A 23 -19.76 -6.10 -14.73
CA ALA A 23 -19.15 -6.91 -15.79
C ALA A 23 -18.31 -8.07 -15.24
N ALA A 24 -17.67 -7.91 -14.08
CA ALA A 24 -16.95 -8.97 -13.39
C ALA A 24 -17.88 -10.09 -12.92
N ASN A 25 -19.17 -9.81 -12.69
CA ASN A 25 -20.15 -10.86 -12.41
C ASN A 25 -20.60 -11.61 -13.68
N SER A 26 -20.23 -11.13 -14.87
CA SER A 26 -20.55 -11.76 -16.15
C SER A 26 -19.35 -12.59 -16.64
N ASN A 27 -19.49 -13.91 -16.64
CA ASN A 27 -18.42 -14.89 -16.90
C ASN A 27 -17.55 -14.66 -18.17
N ASP A 28 -18.11 -14.03 -19.21
CA ASP A 28 -17.43 -13.82 -20.50
C ASP A 28 -16.44 -12.65 -20.50
N ALA A 29 -16.69 -11.59 -19.72
CA ALA A 29 -15.87 -10.37 -19.71
C ALA A 29 -15.08 -10.18 -18.41
N GLU A 30 -15.14 -11.17 -17.52
CA GLU A 30 -14.72 -11.01 -16.14
C GLU A 30 -13.24 -10.75 -15.96
N ALA A 31 -12.35 -11.48 -16.65
CA ALA A 31 -10.90 -11.26 -16.52
C ALA A 31 -10.50 -9.83 -16.94
N ILE A 32 -11.12 -9.32 -18.00
CA ILE A 32 -10.88 -7.95 -18.49
C ILE A 32 -11.46 -6.94 -17.48
N ALA A 33 -12.65 -7.20 -16.96
CA ALA A 33 -13.30 -6.33 -15.99
C ALA A 33 -12.53 -6.25 -14.66
N MET A 34 -12.08 -7.39 -14.12
CA MET A 34 -11.25 -7.47 -12.92
C MET A 34 -9.92 -6.72 -13.08
N HIS A 35 -9.28 -6.90 -14.23
CA HIS A 35 -8.05 -6.18 -14.55
C HIS A 35 -8.27 -4.65 -14.62
N ARG A 36 -9.35 -4.21 -15.27
CA ARG A 36 -9.72 -2.79 -15.35
C ARG A 36 -10.07 -2.22 -13.98
N LEU A 37 -10.77 -2.97 -13.13
CA LEU A 37 -11.06 -2.57 -11.74
C LEU A 37 -9.78 -2.31 -10.95
N ALA A 38 -8.82 -3.24 -11.02
CA ALA A 38 -7.58 -3.09 -10.29
C ALA A 38 -6.78 -1.86 -10.76
N LYS A 39 -6.76 -1.57 -12.06
CA LYS A 39 -6.15 -0.33 -12.58
C LYS A 39 -6.84 0.94 -12.08
N LEU A 40 -8.17 0.97 -12.09
CA LEU A 40 -8.93 2.12 -11.58
C LEU A 40 -8.65 2.40 -10.10
N HIS A 41 -8.52 1.35 -9.28
CA HIS A 41 -8.14 1.51 -7.87
C HIS A 41 -6.71 2.06 -7.69
N ILE A 42 -5.78 1.73 -8.60
CA ILE A 42 -4.43 2.33 -8.60
C ILE A 42 -4.53 3.83 -8.94
N GLU A 43 -5.33 4.20 -9.95
CA GLU A 43 -5.53 5.61 -10.34
C GLU A 43 -6.21 6.43 -9.25
N LEU A 44 -7.06 5.80 -8.43
CA LEU A 44 -7.68 6.42 -7.24
C LEU A 44 -6.72 6.53 -6.04
N GLY A 45 -5.47 6.08 -6.17
CA GLY A 45 -4.52 6.09 -5.06
C GLY A 45 -4.81 5.05 -3.98
N GLN A 46 -5.55 3.98 -4.33
CA GLN A 46 -5.92 2.87 -3.43
C GLN A 46 -5.21 1.56 -3.82
N PRO A 47 -3.87 1.50 -3.72
CA PRO A 47 -3.11 0.32 -4.15
C PRO A 47 -3.42 -0.93 -3.32
N GLU A 48 -3.89 -0.78 -2.07
CA GLU A 48 -4.31 -1.89 -1.21
C GLU A 48 -5.56 -2.60 -1.75
N GLU A 49 -6.59 -1.84 -2.14
CA GLU A 49 -7.78 -2.41 -2.80
C GLU A 49 -7.39 -3.09 -4.11
N ALA A 50 -6.54 -2.45 -4.93
CA ALA A 50 -6.06 -3.04 -6.17
C ALA A 50 -5.37 -4.41 -5.94
N ALA A 51 -4.53 -4.51 -4.89
CA ALA A 51 -3.88 -5.76 -4.52
C ALA A 51 -4.89 -6.85 -4.09
N LEU A 52 -5.94 -6.47 -3.35
CA LEU A 52 -7.02 -7.40 -2.98
C LEU A 52 -7.75 -7.95 -4.21
N TYR A 53 -8.07 -7.11 -5.21
CA TYR A 53 -8.72 -7.54 -6.45
C TYR A 53 -7.80 -8.46 -7.27
N TYR A 54 -6.54 -8.09 -7.48
CA TYR A 54 -5.59 -8.96 -8.20
C TYR A 54 -5.42 -10.32 -7.52
N ARG A 55 -5.40 -10.37 -6.19
CA ARG A 55 -5.29 -11.64 -5.46
C ARG A 55 -6.55 -12.50 -5.60
N LYS A 56 -7.74 -11.89 -5.59
CA LYS A 56 -9.01 -12.60 -5.84
C LYS A 56 -9.07 -13.15 -7.26
N ASP A 57 -8.69 -12.33 -8.24
CA ASP A 57 -8.64 -12.69 -9.65
C ASP A 57 -7.69 -13.86 -9.93
N LEU A 58 -6.47 -13.82 -9.36
CA LEU A 58 -5.52 -14.93 -9.44
C LEU A 58 -6.06 -16.22 -8.84
N LYS A 59 -6.64 -16.18 -7.63
CA LYS A 59 -7.24 -17.36 -6.99
C LYS A 59 -8.35 -17.97 -7.84
N ARG A 60 -9.13 -17.13 -8.53
CA ARG A 60 -10.23 -17.57 -9.36
C ARG A 60 -9.74 -18.16 -10.68
N MET A 61 -8.78 -17.53 -11.34
CA MET A 61 -8.11 -18.09 -12.52
C MET A 61 -7.49 -19.47 -12.22
N GLU A 62 -6.86 -19.62 -11.05
CA GLU A 62 -6.31 -20.90 -10.59
C GLU A 62 -7.42 -21.95 -10.36
N ALA A 63 -8.55 -21.56 -9.76
CA ALA A 63 -9.69 -22.44 -9.53
C ALA A 63 -10.38 -22.88 -10.84
N GLU A 64 -10.54 -21.97 -11.79
CA GLU A 64 -11.16 -22.24 -13.09
C GLU A 64 -10.20 -22.87 -14.11
N LYS A 65 -8.91 -23.04 -13.77
CA LYS A 65 -7.81 -23.40 -14.70
C LYS A 65 -7.83 -22.53 -15.96
N ARG A 66 -8.24 -21.27 -15.83
CA ARG A 66 -8.37 -20.34 -16.95
C ARG A 66 -6.99 -19.71 -17.20
N GLU A 67 -6.31 -20.12 -18.25
CA GLU A 67 -5.00 -19.58 -18.61
C GLU A 67 -5.15 -18.33 -19.49
N GLY A 68 -5.22 -17.15 -18.85
CA GLY A 68 -5.01 -15.87 -19.50
C GLY A 68 -3.55 -15.41 -19.31
N PRO A 69 -2.66 -15.56 -20.32
CA PRO A 69 -1.22 -15.36 -20.11
C PRO A 69 -0.83 -13.91 -19.74
N ASN A 70 -1.57 -12.91 -20.23
CA ASN A 70 -1.17 -11.51 -20.04
C ASN A 70 -1.64 -10.94 -18.69
N TYR A 71 -2.86 -11.26 -18.24
CA TYR A 71 -3.42 -10.68 -17.01
C TYR A 71 -2.80 -11.30 -15.74
N ARG A 72 -2.47 -12.60 -15.78
CA ARG A 72 -1.83 -13.29 -14.66
C ARG A 72 -0.45 -12.71 -14.34
N VAL A 73 0.36 -12.45 -15.37
CA VAL A 73 1.70 -11.87 -15.21
C VAL A 73 1.62 -10.46 -14.65
N GLU A 74 0.70 -9.64 -15.15
CA GLU A 74 0.53 -8.26 -14.69
C GLU A 74 0.04 -8.20 -13.22
N ALA A 75 -0.91 -9.07 -12.85
CA ALA A 75 -1.39 -9.20 -11.47
C ALA A 75 -0.27 -9.61 -10.51
N LEU A 76 0.54 -10.62 -10.89
CA LEU A 76 1.67 -11.08 -10.10
C LEU A 76 2.75 -9.99 -9.98
N MET A 77 3.05 -9.28 -11.07
CA MET A 77 4.03 -8.20 -11.08
C MET A 77 3.59 -7.06 -10.15
N PHE A 78 2.32 -6.67 -10.20
CA PHE A 78 1.78 -5.64 -9.31
C PHE A 78 1.86 -6.06 -7.84
N LEU A 79 1.42 -7.28 -7.50
CA LEU A 79 1.48 -7.80 -6.13
C LEU A 79 2.92 -7.88 -5.61
N ALA A 80 3.87 -8.32 -6.44
CA ALA A 80 5.27 -8.37 -6.07
C ALA A 80 5.85 -6.97 -5.77
N GLN A 81 5.53 -5.98 -6.60
CA GLN A 81 5.93 -4.59 -6.37
C GLN A 81 5.28 -4.02 -5.11
N HIS A 82 4.00 -4.29 -4.90
CA HIS A 82 3.25 -3.85 -3.73
C HIS A 82 3.83 -4.39 -2.42
N TYR A 83 4.08 -5.71 -2.33
CA TYR A 83 4.69 -6.31 -1.14
C TYR A 83 6.14 -5.85 -0.93
N LYS A 84 6.91 -5.67 -2.00
CA LYS A 84 8.27 -5.11 -1.90
C LYS A 84 8.24 -3.68 -1.36
N ALA A 85 7.26 -2.88 -1.77
CA ALA A 85 7.08 -1.54 -1.24
C ALA A 85 6.72 -1.59 0.24
N GLN A 86 5.69 -2.35 0.63
CA GLN A 86 5.27 -2.50 2.03
C GLN A 86 6.41 -2.94 2.95
N LYS A 87 7.15 -3.99 2.57
CA LYS A 87 8.28 -4.47 3.38
C LYS A 87 9.35 -3.40 3.58
N ARG A 88 9.65 -2.60 2.55
CA ARG A 88 10.63 -1.52 2.65
C ARG A 88 10.15 -0.39 3.57
N PHE A 89 8.84 -0.13 3.62
CA PHE A 89 8.28 0.85 4.54
C PHE A 89 8.36 0.36 5.99
N GLU A 90 8.02 -0.91 6.23
CA GLU A 90 8.14 -1.55 7.54
C GLU A 90 9.59 -1.55 8.05
N GLU A 91 10.56 -1.92 7.20
CA GLU A 91 11.99 -1.87 7.52
C GLU A 91 12.48 -0.42 7.79
N ALA A 92 11.89 0.58 7.12
CA ALA A 92 12.25 1.98 7.34
C ALA A 92 11.71 2.51 8.68
N GLU A 93 10.46 2.17 9.01
CA GLU A 93 9.80 2.56 10.26
C GLU A 93 10.49 1.91 11.48
N GLU A 94 10.81 0.61 11.41
CA GLU A 94 11.57 -0.09 12.45
C GLU A 94 12.95 0.57 12.68
N ARG A 95 13.64 0.94 11.60
CA ARG A 95 14.94 1.60 11.69
C ARG A 95 14.83 3.01 12.29
N GLU A 96 13.77 3.75 11.99
CA GLU A 96 13.56 5.09 12.52
C GLU A 96 13.20 5.05 14.01
N THR A 97 12.27 4.18 14.40
CA THR A 97 11.88 3.96 15.80
C THR A 97 13.08 3.50 16.63
N GLY A 98 13.86 2.54 16.14
CA GLY A 98 15.09 2.08 16.80
C GLY A 98 16.13 3.20 16.99
N LYS A 99 16.31 4.07 15.99
CA LYS A 99 17.19 5.25 16.11
C LYS A 99 16.68 6.27 17.12
N SER A 100 15.36 6.51 17.15
CA SER A 100 14.75 7.46 18.08
C SER A 100 14.95 7.00 19.53
N LEU A 101 14.66 5.73 19.83
CA LEU A 101 14.85 5.13 21.16
C LEU A 101 16.30 5.22 21.62
N LEU A 102 17.27 4.91 20.74
CA LEU A 102 18.70 5.05 21.05
C LEU A 102 19.11 6.50 21.33
N ARG A 103 18.51 7.48 20.62
CA ARG A 103 18.75 8.90 20.84
C ARG A 103 18.20 9.35 22.18
N GLU A 104 16.98 8.94 22.55
CA GLU A 104 16.36 9.24 23.84
C GLU A 104 17.16 8.65 25.00
N MET A 105 17.57 7.38 24.91
CA MET A 105 18.43 6.74 25.92
C MET A 105 19.76 7.48 26.11
N ARG A 106 20.38 7.96 25.03
CA ARG A 106 21.62 8.74 25.10
C ARG A 106 21.45 10.07 25.83
N ILE A 107 20.34 10.78 25.58
CA ILE A 107 20.04 12.07 26.22
C ILE A 107 19.77 11.88 27.72
N ALA A 108 19.05 10.82 28.10
CA ALA A 108 18.78 10.50 29.51
C ALA A 108 20.07 10.23 30.31
N GLN A 109 21.08 9.59 29.70
CA GLN A 109 22.37 9.33 30.37
C GLN A 109 23.25 10.58 30.50
N SER A 110 23.15 11.53 29.57
CA SER A 110 23.91 12.79 29.63
C SER A 110 23.25 13.90 30.47
N GLY A 111 22.03 13.66 30.97
CA GLY A 111 21.22 14.63 31.71
C GLY A 111 21.44 14.66 33.23
N PHE A 112 22.35 13.85 33.78
CA PHE A 112 22.74 13.93 35.18
C PHE A 112 23.95 14.88 35.31
N PRO A 113 23.77 16.12 35.81
CA PRO A 113 24.92 16.90 36.21
C PRO A 113 25.56 16.21 37.42
N SER A 114 26.82 15.81 37.28
CA SER A 114 27.70 15.54 38.41
C SER A 114 27.70 16.79 39.30
N MET A 115 26.89 16.80 40.35
CA MET A 115 27.01 17.80 41.40
C MET A 115 28.30 17.48 42.15
N ASP A 116 29.39 18.16 41.79
CA ASP A 116 30.59 18.24 42.60
C ASP A 116 30.21 18.76 44.00
N VAL A 117 30.09 17.84 44.96
CA VAL A 117 30.00 18.19 46.37
C VAL A 117 31.42 18.42 46.87
N GLU A 118 31.93 19.63 46.62
CA GLU A 118 33.11 20.15 47.34
C GLU A 118 32.80 20.16 48.84
N HIS A 119 33.37 19.20 49.56
CA HIS A 119 33.33 19.14 51.01
C HIS A 119 34.30 20.21 51.56
N PHE A 120 33.69 21.29 52.03
CA PHE A 120 34.32 22.38 52.76
C PHE A 120 34.74 21.88 54.16
N HIS A 121 36.05 21.87 54.44
CA HIS A 121 36.60 21.69 55.79
C HIS A 121 36.78 23.05 56.47
N PRO A 122 36.51 23.13 57.78
CA PRO A 122 37.52 23.65 58.71
C PRO A 122 37.83 22.67 59.86
#